data_AF-A0A1Z5IMS7-F1
#
_entry.id   AF-A0A1Z5IMS7-F1
#
_cell.length_a   1.000
_cell.length_b   1.000
_cell.length_c   1.000
_cell.angle_alpha   90.00
_cell.angle_beta   90.00
_cell.angle_gamma   90.00
#
_symmetry.space_group_name_H-M   'P 1'
#
loop_
_entity.id
_entity.type
_entity.pdbx_description
1 polymer ?
#
loop_
_entity_poly.entity_id
_entity_poly.type
_entity_poly.pdbx_seq_one_letter_code
_entity_poly.pdbx_strand_id
1 'polypeptide(L)'
;MPNNNEELNQEVTPGQAQLDSSITQKIDYLQTLQTALHDHDDRQIYELIDKTRYDREVKKSRSTTKTHRLADLVADDHEQLSHYLSENLIDYLGKTYPFFYYDEVKNGDFDIYFGNWWDRRKFGKLDVLNVAFKFDETEYAKLKRAFELDALNQRYNTDNIAEISANSAELQKLIDGQDERDHQKETLRQQLKEVSQKSTLPWDSGKVKEERQTIVDQLTKLADDDEKAINANKQIKENDDKILRLSKEDTILTYEKQSIQQKFEDFSHFESHNQSLYTDYLTNLIGKGQVKDDD
;
A
#
# COMPACT_ATOMS: atom_id res chain seq x y z
N MET A 1 19.64 -45.30 73.90
CA MET A 1 19.87 -45.42 72.45
C MET A 1 18.97 -44.40 71.77
N PRO A 2 19.42 -43.16 71.52
CA PRO A 2 18.66 -42.20 70.75
C PRO A 2 18.89 -42.44 69.26
N ASN A 3 17.80 -42.51 68.49
CA ASN A 3 17.85 -42.60 67.03
C ASN A 3 17.79 -41.16 66.49
N ASN A 4 18.89 -40.73 65.86
CA ASN A 4 19.01 -39.44 65.20
C ASN A 4 18.08 -39.40 63.98
N ASN A 5 17.06 -38.54 64.03
CA ASN A 5 16.48 -37.95 62.83
C ASN A 5 17.08 -36.55 62.68
N GLU A 6 18.23 -36.48 62.01
CA GLU A 6 18.70 -35.23 61.42
C GLU A 6 17.81 -34.96 60.19
N GLU A 7 16.75 -34.18 60.38
CA GLU A 7 16.11 -33.48 59.27
C GLU A 7 17.14 -32.50 58.70
N LEU A 8 17.76 -32.91 57.58
CA LEU A 8 18.54 -32.04 56.70
C LEU A 8 17.61 -30.94 56.18
N ASN A 9 17.49 -29.85 56.93
CA ASN A 9 17.05 -28.56 56.41
C ASN A 9 18.08 -28.11 55.36
N GLN A 10 17.86 -28.49 54.10
CA GLN A 10 18.58 -27.90 52.99
C GLN A 10 18.19 -26.43 52.92
N GLU A 11 19.08 -25.54 53.38
CA GLU A 11 18.97 -24.10 53.15
C GLU A 11 18.86 -23.87 51.65
N VAL A 12 17.67 -23.47 51.19
CA VAL A 12 17.44 -23.05 49.81
C VAL A 12 18.38 -21.89 49.54
N THR A 13 19.36 -22.10 48.67
CA THR A 13 20.29 -21.03 48.31
C THR A 13 19.55 -19.92 47.56
N PRO A 14 19.90 -18.64 47.73
CA PRO A 14 19.22 -17.52 47.04
C PRO A 14 19.12 -17.70 45.51
N GLY A 15 20.06 -18.41 44.89
CA GLY A 15 20.03 -18.75 43.48
C GLY A 15 18.99 -19.82 43.10
N GLN A 16 18.74 -20.81 43.96
CA GLN A 16 17.68 -21.81 43.76
C GLN A 16 16.30 -21.16 43.87
N ALA A 17 16.08 -20.31 44.88
CA ALA A 17 14.81 -19.60 45.05
C ALA A 17 14.48 -18.67 43.85
N GLN A 18 15.48 -18.01 43.27
CA GLN A 18 15.31 -17.19 42.07
C GLN A 18 14.98 -18.01 40.82
N LEU A 19 15.62 -19.18 40.67
CA LEU A 19 15.33 -20.09 39.57
C LEU A 19 13.92 -20.66 39.69
N ASP A 20 13.52 -21.13 40.87
CA ASP A 20 12.18 -21.66 41.13
C ASP A 20 11.11 -20.61 40.86
N SER A 21 11.30 -19.38 41.33
CA SER A 21 10.37 -18.27 41.05
C SER A 21 10.23 -17.99 39.54
N SER A 22 11.33 -18.02 38.80
CA SER A 22 11.34 -17.82 37.35
C SER A 22 10.60 -18.95 36.61
N ILE A 23 10.83 -20.20 36.99
CA ILE A 23 10.15 -21.36 36.39
C ILE A 23 8.65 -21.30 36.67
N THR A 24 8.25 -21.03 37.92
CA THR A 24 6.84 -20.89 38.30
C THR A 24 6.15 -19.81 37.48
N GLN A 25 6.77 -18.63 37.30
CA GLN A 25 6.19 -17.57 36.46
C GLN A 25 5.94 -18.00 35.00
N LYS A 26 6.81 -18.85 34.44
CA LYS A 26 6.62 -19.38 33.08
C LYS A 26 5.49 -20.40 33.03
N ILE A 27 5.41 -21.28 34.02
CA ILE A 27 4.33 -22.27 34.12
C ILE A 27 2.99 -21.55 34.28
N ASP A 28 2.91 -20.58 35.18
CA ASP A 28 1.70 -19.78 35.41
C ASP A 28 1.27 -19.05 34.14
N TYR A 29 2.21 -18.47 33.38
CA TYR A 29 1.92 -17.83 32.10
C TYR A 29 1.30 -18.81 31.10
N LEU A 30 1.92 -19.98 30.89
CA LEU A 30 1.44 -20.97 29.93
C LEU A 30 0.09 -21.56 30.36
N GLN A 31 -0.12 -21.80 31.66
CA GLN A 31 -1.40 -22.26 32.19
C GLN A 31 -2.51 -21.21 32.03
N THR A 32 -2.18 -19.94 32.25
CA THR A 32 -3.13 -18.83 32.06
C THR A 32 -3.51 -18.70 30.59
N LEU A 33 -2.53 -18.80 29.67
CA LEU A 33 -2.79 -18.76 28.23
C LEU A 33 -3.65 -19.95 27.77
N GLN A 34 -3.33 -21.16 28.24
CA GLN A 34 -4.12 -22.35 27.94
C GLN A 34 -5.56 -22.25 28.43
N THR A 35 -5.76 -21.69 29.64
CA THR A 35 -7.10 -21.44 30.20
C THR A 35 -7.85 -20.42 29.35
N ALA A 36 -7.21 -19.31 28.97
CA ALA A 36 -7.82 -18.30 28.12
C ALA A 36 -8.22 -18.83 26.72
N LEU A 37 -7.42 -19.72 26.14
CA LEU A 37 -7.76 -20.43 24.89
C LEU A 37 -8.97 -21.35 25.06
N HIS A 38 -9.03 -22.11 26.16
CA HIS A 38 -10.15 -23.01 26.45
C HIS A 38 -11.45 -22.25 26.71
N ASP A 39 -11.36 -21.14 27.43
CA ASP A 39 -12.52 -20.33 27.83
C ASP A 39 -12.94 -19.30 26.77
N HIS A 40 -12.23 -19.25 25.64
CA HIS A 40 -12.40 -18.27 24.56
C HIS A 40 -12.31 -16.81 25.06
N ASP A 41 -11.44 -16.52 26.05
CA ASP A 41 -11.13 -15.17 26.52
C ASP A 41 -10.02 -14.53 25.67
N ASP A 42 -10.36 -14.13 24.45
CA ASP A 42 -9.45 -13.46 23.51
C ASP A 42 -8.77 -12.23 24.14
N ARG A 43 -9.49 -11.50 25.01
CA ARG A 43 -8.94 -10.32 25.70
C ARG A 43 -7.78 -10.72 26.62
N GLN A 44 -7.94 -11.81 27.37
CA GLN A 44 -6.87 -12.31 28.23
C GLN A 44 -5.67 -12.79 27.39
N ILE A 45 -5.90 -13.41 26.24
CA ILE A 45 -4.83 -13.77 25.30
C ILE A 45 -4.06 -12.52 24.84
N TYR A 46 -4.75 -11.46 24.40
CA TYR A 46 -4.11 -10.20 24.03
C TYR A 46 -3.35 -9.53 25.18
N GLU A 47 -3.88 -9.58 26.41
CA GLU A 47 -3.16 -9.10 27.60
C GLU A 47 -1.87 -9.90 27.84
N LEU A 48 -1.88 -11.22 27.61
CA LEU A 48 -0.72 -12.08 27.84
C LEU A 48 0.37 -11.87 26.77
N ILE A 49 -0.03 -11.70 25.50
CA ILE A 49 0.90 -11.52 24.37
C ILE A 49 1.64 -10.18 24.46
N ASP A 50 0.97 -9.09 24.86
CA ASP A 50 1.64 -7.80 25.09
C ASP A 50 1.05 -7.05 26.30
N LYS A 51 1.42 -7.53 27.49
CA LYS A 51 0.97 -6.93 28.75
C LYS A 51 1.34 -5.47 28.88
N THR A 52 2.52 -5.08 28.41
CA THR A 52 3.00 -3.68 28.50
C THR A 52 2.09 -2.76 27.71
N ARG A 53 1.78 -3.12 26.46
CA ARG A 53 0.87 -2.35 25.61
C ARG A 53 -0.54 -2.36 26.16
N TYR A 54 -1.05 -3.52 26.57
CA TYR A 54 -2.39 -3.66 27.15
C TYR A 54 -2.57 -2.78 28.40
N ASP A 55 -1.64 -2.85 29.35
CA ASP A 55 -1.68 -2.07 30.59
C ASP A 55 -1.66 -0.56 30.30
N ARG A 56 -0.94 -0.13 29.27
CA ARG A 56 -0.81 1.28 28.83
C ARG A 56 -2.03 1.77 28.07
N GLU A 57 -2.47 1.03 27.06
CA GLU A 57 -3.47 1.46 26.07
C GLU A 57 -4.89 1.13 26.51
N VAL A 58 -5.12 0.00 27.20
CA VAL A 58 -6.45 -0.44 27.65
C VAL A 58 -6.68 -0.07 29.11
N LYS A 59 -5.81 -0.50 30.04
CA LYS A 59 -5.97 -0.19 31.48
C LYS A 59 -5.57 1.24 31.87
N LYS A 60 -4.92 1.97 30.96
CA LYS A 60 -4.39 3.34 31.19
C LYS A 60 -3.49 3.44 32.44
N SER A 61 -2.79 2.36 32.76
CA SER A 61 -1.88 2.25 33.90
C SER A 61 -0.42 2.40 33.46
N ARG A 62 0.43 2.97 34.32
CA ARG A 62 1.89 3.11 34.07
C ARG A 62 2.66 1.86 34.54
N SER A 63 2.15 0.67 34.23
CA SER A 63 2.81 -0.60 34.57
C SER A 63 4.15 -0.70 33.84
N THR A 64 5.24 -0.89 34.58
CA THR A 64 6.61 -1.11 34.05
C THR A 64 7.04 -2.57 34.13
N THR A 65 6.06 -3.48 34.29
CA THR A 65 6.32 -4.91 34.48
C THR A 65 7.06 -5.47 33.27
N LYS A 66 8.23 -6.08 33.49
CA LYS A 66 9.04 -6.72 32.44
C LYS A 66 8.40 -8.04 32.00
N THR A 67 7.30 -7.97 31.26
CA THR A 67 6.57 -9.17 30.80
C THR A 67 7.03 -9.66 29.42
N HIS A 68 7.76 -8.84 28.66
CA HIS A 68 8.20 -9.18 27.30
C HIS A 68 8.95 -10.52 27.19
N ARG A 69 9.58 -11.03 28.26
CA ARG A 69 10.26 -12.32 28.23
C ARG A 69 9.36 -13.56 28.34
N LEU A 70 8.10 -13.40 28.77
CA LEU A 70 7.18 -14.53 28.90
C LEU A 70 6.41 -14.78 27.59
N ALA A 71 6.06 -13.72 26.86
CA ALA A 71 5.45 -13.83 25.54
C ALA A 71 6.35 -14.61 24.54
N ASP A 72 7.67 -14.46 24.66
CA ASP A 72 8.64 -15.21 23.86
C ASP A 72 8.54 -16.74 24.00
N LEU A 73 7.88 -17.25 25.05
CA LEU A 73 7.68 -18.70 25.26
C LEU A 73 6.73 -19.33 24.24
N VAL A 74 5.93 -18.52 23.54
CA VAL A 74 4.95 -18.97 22.55
C VAL A 74 5.16 -18.29 21.19
N ALA A 75 6.37 -17.77 20.96
CA ALA A 75 6.72 -17.08 19.72
C ALA A 75 6.59 -18.00 18.48
N ASP A 76 6.83 -19.29 18.65
CA ASP A 76 6.65 -20.34 17.65
C ASP A 76 5.17 -20.72 17.40
N ASP A 77 4.28 -20.39 18.33
CA ASP A 77 2.83 -20.59 18.21
C ASP A 77 2.09 -19.33 17.68
N HIS A 78 2.80 -18.25 17.34
CA HIS A 78 2.20 -16.99 16.91
C HIS A 78 1.32 -17.12 15.67
N GLU A 79 1.64 -18.01 14.73
CA GLU A 79 0.81 -18.26 13.55
C GLU A 79 -0.54 -18.87 13.94
N GLN A 80 -0.54 -19.85 14.84
CA GLN A 80 -1.73 -20.53 15.35
C GLN A 80 -2.57 -19.59 16.22
N LEU A 81 -1.92 -18.80 17.09
CA LEU A 81 -2.60 -17.77 17.89
C LEU A 81 -3.23 -16.70 17.01
N SER A 82 -2.52 -16.27 15.95
CA SER A 82 -3.05 -15.30 14.97
C SER A 82 -4.27 -15.87 14.24
N HIS A 83 -4.21 -17.12 13.76
CA HIS A 83 -5.35 -17.79 13.15
C HIS A 83 -6.53 -17.88 14.13
N TYR A 84 -6.30 -18.37 15.34
CA TYR A 84 -7.33 -18.53 16.37
C TYR A 84 -8.03 -17.20 16.71
N LEU A 85 -7.25 -16.12 16.93
CA LEU A 85 -7.78 -14.80 17.29
C LEU A 85 -8.44 -14.08 16.10
N SER A 86 -8.22 -14.54 14.87
CA SER A 86 -8.68 -13.86 13.67
C SER A 86 -10.19 -13.87 13.53
N GLU A 87 -10.89 -14.90 14.00
CA GLU A 87 -12.32 -15.08 13.78
C GLU A 87 -13.14 -13.91 14.36
N ASN A 88 -13.01 -13.68 15.67
CA ASN A 88 -13.71 -12.58 16.35
C ASN A 88 -13.23 -11.20 15.88
N LEU A 89 -11.94 -11.08 15.53
CA LEU A 89 -11.38 -9.83 15.04
C LEU A 89 -11.95 -9.50 13.67
N ILE A 90 -11.92 -10.42 12.72
CA ILE A 90 -12.44 -10.23 11.36
C ILE A 90 -13.95 -9.95 11.41
N ASP A 91 -14.69 -10.59 12.32
CA ASP A 91 -16.11 -10.30 12.55
C ASP A 91 -16.37 -8.86 13.03
N TYR A 92 -15.52 -8.36 13.93
CA TYR A 92 -15.56 -6.97 14.37
C TYR A 92 -15.17 -6.02 13.23
N LEU A 93 -14.11 -6.35 12.49
CA LEU A 93 -13.60 -5.56 11.39
C LEU A 93 -14.56 -5.52 10.22
N GLY A 94 -15.30 -6.59 9.91
CA GLY A 94 -16.30 -6.60 8.84
C GLY A 94 -17.46 -5.61 9.10
N LYS A 95 -17.74 -5.30 10.37
CA LYS A 95 -18.72 -4.28 10.77
C LYS A 95 -18.13 -2.87 10.80
N THR A 96 -16.86 -2.77 11.18
CA THR A 96 -16.14 -1.50 11.37
C THR A 96 -15.57 -0.96 10.06
N TYR A 97 -15.11 -1.84 9.17
CA TYR A 97 -14.50 -1.59 7.87
C TYR A 97 -15.18 -2.47 6.81
N PRO A 98 -16.46 -2.21 6.45
CA PRO A 98 -17.25 -3.08 5.56
C PRO A 98 -16.73 -3.15 4.12
N PHE A 99 -15.72 -2.35 3.80
CA PHE A 99 -15.07 -2.30 2.50
C PHE A 99 -13.76 -3.10 2.45
N PHE A 100 -13.27 -3.62 3.59
CA PHE A 100 -12.11 -4.50 3.61
C PHE A 100 -12.52 -5.96 3.58
N TYR A 101 -11.78 -6.72 2.79
CA TYR A 101 -11.92 -8.16 2.63
C TYR A 101 -10.62 -8.82 3.07
N TYR A 102 -10.74 -9.85 3.89
CA TYR A 102 -9.63 -10.53 4.53
C TYR A 102 -9.48 -11.91 3.91
N ASP A 103 -8.28 -12.22 3.42
CA ASP A 103 -7.96 -13.53 2.84
C ASP A 103 -6.79 -14.14 3.59
N GLU A 104 -6.97 -15.35 4.10
CA GLU A 104 -5.93 -16.08 4.82
C GLU A 104 -5.03 -16.79 3.81
N VAL A 105 -3.87 -16.18 3.52
CA VAL A 105 -2.93 -16.71 2.54
C VAL A 105 -2.04 -17.80 3.12
N LYS A 106 -1.82 -17.76 4.43
CA LYS A 106 -1.16 -18.79 5.25
C LYS A 106 -1.76 -18.71 6.65
N ASN A 107 -1.57 -19.77 7.45
CA ASN A 107 -2.09 -19.85 8.81
C ASN A 107 -1.69 -18.60 9.62
N GLY A 108 -2.66 -17.80 10.04
CA GLY A 108 -2.44 -16.58 10.81
C GLY A 108 -1.96 -15.36 10.01
N ASP A 109 -1.84 -15.48 8.69
CA ASP A 109 -1.34 -14.44 7.77
C ASP A 109 -2.47 -13.99 6.84
N PHE A 110 -2.94 -12.75 7.04
CA PHE A 110 -4.11 -12.22 6.35
C PHE A 110 -3.74 -11.07 5.41
N ASP A 111 -4.03 -11.24 4.13
CA ASP A 111 -3.98 -10.16 3.15
C ASP A 111 -5.30 -9.37 3.19
N ILE A 112 -5.20 -8.05 3.07
CA ILE A 112 -6.36 -7.15 3.04
C ILE A 112 -6.56 -6.67 1.61
N TYR A 113 -7.79 -6.81 1.12
CA TYR A 113 -8.21 -6.25 -0.15
C TYR A 113 -9.23 -5.14 0.06
N PHE A 114 -9.12 -4.08 -0.72
CA PHE A 114 -10.11 -3.01 -0.73
C PHE A 114 -11.18 -3.33 -1.78
N GLY A 115 -12.42 -3.48 -1.32
CA GLY A 115 -13.59 -3.67 -2.17
C GLY A 115 -13.81 -5.09 -2.69
N ASN A 116 -14.99 -5.31 -3.26
CA ASN A 116 -15.43 -6.60 -3.80
C ASN A 116 -15.43 -6.67 -5.34
N TRP A 117 -14.79 -5.72 -6.02
CA TRP A 117 -14.72 -5.71 -7.48
C TRP A 117 -13.65 -6.66 -8.03
N TRP A 118 -13.74 -6.98 -9.32
CA TRP A 118 -12.86 -7.95 -9.98
C TRP A 118 -11.39 -7.53 -9.95
N ASP A 119 -11.12 -6.24 -10.16
CA ASP A 119 -9.78 -5.63 -10.05
C ASP A 119 -9.51 -5.11 -8.62
N ARG A 120 -9.99 -5.81 -7.57
CA ARG A 120 -9.73 -5.39 -6.18
C ARG A 120 -8.23 -5.42 -5.89
N ARG A 121 -7.78 -4.38 -5.21
CA ARG A 121 -6.37 -4.19 -4.90
C ARG A 121 -6.07 -4.79 -3.54
N LYS A 122 -4.95 -5.51 -3.45
CA LYS A 122 -4.33 -5.80 -2.17
C LYS A 122 -3.86 -4.48 -1.56
N PHE A 123 -4.44 -4.11 -0.44
CA PHE A 123 -4.22 -2.83 0.23
C PHE A 123 -3.29 -2.96 1.44
N GLY A 124 -2.99 -4.18 1.89
CA GLY A 124 -2.06 -4.41 2.98
C GLY A 124 -2.20 -5.80 3.59
N LYS A 125 -1.85 -5.88 4.87
CA LYS A 125 -2.01 -7.08 5.72
C LYS A 125 -2.66 -6.73 7.05
N LEU A 126 -3.38 -7.69 7.63
CA LEU A 126 -3.89 -7.60 8.99
C LEU A 126 -2.90 -8.28 9.93
N ASP A 127 -2.40 -7.53 10.90
CA ASP A 127 -1.65 -8.06 12.03
C ASP A 127 -2.63 -8.34 13.16
N VAL A 128 -3.08 -9.59 13.26
CA VAL A 128 -4.10 -10.01 14.23
C VAL A 128 -3.61 -9.85 15.66
N LEU A 129 -2.36 -10.21 15.94
CA LEU A 129 -1.77 -10.15 17.28
C LEU A 129 -1.66 -8.71 17.79
N ASN A 130 -1.33 -7.77 16.90
CA ASN A 130 -1.25 -6.35 17.23
C ASN A 130 -2.57 -5.59 17.02
N VAL A 131 -3.60 -6.25 16.49
CA VAL A 131 -4.89 -5.66 16.11
C VAL A 131 -4.66 -4.39 15.27
N ALA A 132 -3.90 -4.53 14.20
CA ALA A 132 -3.44 -3.39 13.41
C ALA A 132 -3.42 -3.72 11.92
N PHE A 133 -3.64 -2.70 11.10
CA PHE A 133 -3.43 -2.78 9.68
C PHE A 133 -1.99 -2.39 9.32
N LYS A 134 -1.35 -3.24 8.51
CA LYS A 134 -0.08 -2.94 7.83
C LYS A 134 -0.41 -2.63 6.37
N PHE A 135 -0.78 -1.38 6.09
CA PHE A 135 -1.11 -0.95 4.74
C PHE A 135 0.11 -0.96 3.83
N ASP A 136 -0.11 -1.21 2.54
CA ASP A 136 0.89 -0.96 1.52
C ASP A 136 1.14 0.56 1.43
N GLU A 137 2.37 1.00 1.67
CA GLU A 137 2.71 2.42 1.73
C GLU A 137 2.40 3.16 0.44
N THR A 138 2.61 2.50 -0.71
CA THR A 138 2.37 3.11 -2.02
C THR A 138 0.87 3.31 -2.23
N GLU A 139 0.08 2.27 -1.97
CA GLU A 139 -1.37 2.33 -2.16
C GLU A 139 -2.05 3.25 -1.15
N TYR A 140 -1.57 3.25 0.09
CA TYR A 140 -2.02 4.18 1.11
C TYR A 140 -1.72 5.64 0.75
N ALA A 141 -0.51 5.93 0.26
CA ALA A 141 -0.12 7.28 -0.17
C ALA A 141 -0.95 7.77 -1.36
N LYS A 142 -1.26 6.90 -2.33
CA LYS A 142 -2.17 7.23 -3.44
C LYS A 142 -3.56 7.60 -2.93
N LEU A 143 -4.12 6.78 -2.03
CA LEU A 143 -5.45 7.02 -1.46
C LEU A 143 -5.50 8.35 -0.71
N LYS A 144 -4.51 8.61 0.17
CA LYS A 144 -4.37 9.88 0.87
C LYS A 144 -4.30 11.07 -0.11
N ARG A 145 -3.45 10.96 -1.12
CA ARG A 145 -3.31 12.01 -2.14
C ARG A 145 -4.61 12.24 -2.92
N ALA A 146 -5.37 11.18 -3.20
CA ALA A 146 -6.65 11.27 -3.88
C ALA A 146 -7.71 12.01 -3.03
N PHE A 147 -7.65 11.94 -1.70
CA PHE A 147 -8.47 12.78 -0.81
C PHE A 147 -8.05 14.25 -0.86
N GLU A 148 -6.75 14.55 -0.84
CA GLU A 148 -6.25 15.93 -0.93
C GLU A 148 -6.63 16.62 -2.24
N LEU A 149 -6.56 15.88 -3.36
CA LEU A 149 -6.90 16.39 -4.69
C LEU A 149 -8.41 16.61 -4.87
N ASP A 150 -9.25 15.93 -4.09
CA ASP A 150 -10.70 16.12 -4.13
C ASP A 150 -11.11 17.54 -3.76
N ALA A 151 -10.42 18.12 -2.77
CA ALA A 151 -10.63 19.51 -2.37
C ALA A 151 -10.29 20.51 -3.49
N LEU A 152 -9.50 20.09 -4.47
CA LEU A 152 -9.12 20.85 -5.66
C LEU A 152 -9.96 20.47 -6.89
N ASN A 153 -10.96 19.58 -6.74
CA ASN A 153 -11.75 19.01 -7.82
C ASN A 153 -10.89 18.33 -8.91
N GLN A 154 -9.80 17.69 -8.48
CA GLN A 154 -8.85 16.98 -9.34
C GLN A 154 -8.80 15.49 -9.02
N ARG A 155 -8.55 14.66 -10.02
CA ARG A 155 -8.26 13.22 -9.86
C ARG A 155 -6.76 12.97 -9.77
N TYR A 156 -6.39 11.83 -9.20
CA TYR A 156 -4.99 11.46 -8.96
C TYR A 156 -4.15 11.47 -10.25
N ASN A 157 -4.68 10.97 -11.36
CA ASN A 157 -3.94 10.91 -12.62
C ASN A 157 -4.24 12.03 -13.61
N THR A 158 -4.89 13.12 -13.19
CA THR A 158 -5.32 14.22 -14.09
C THR A 158 -4.16 14.77 -14.92
N ASP A 159 -3.05 15.13 -14.26
CA ASP A 159 -1.89 15.75 -14.93
C ASP A 159 -1.18 14.76 -15.86
N ASN A 160 -1.01 13.51 -15.41
CA ASN A 160 -0.41 12.44 -16.23
C ASN A 160 -1.23 12.16 -17.50
N ILE A 161 -2.56 12.11 -17.38
CA ILE A 161 -3.44 11.92 -18.53
C ILE A 161 -3.35 13.11 -19.47
N ALA A 162 -3.29 14.34 -18.96
CA ALA A 162 -3.16 15.55 -19.76
C ALA A 162 -1.83 15.56 -20.55
N GLU A 163 -0.71 15.19 -19.92
CA GLU A 163 0.59 15.10 -20.57
C GLU A 163 0.61 14.06 -21.70
N ILE A 164 0.12 12.84 -21.42
CA ILE A 164 0.06 11.76 -22.42
C ILE A 164 -0.88 12.14 -23.58
N SER A 165 -2.00 12.80 -23.27
CA SER A 165 -2.96 13.27 -24.29
C SER A 165 -2.35 14.34 -25.18
N ALA A 166 -1.56 15.27 -24.61
CA ALA A 166 -0.86 16.29 -25.37
C ALA A 166 0.18 15.67 -26.32
N ASN A 167 0.94 14.69 -25.84
CA ASN A 167 1.88 13.93 -26.68
C ASN A 167 1.17 13.22 -27.84
N SER A 168 0.06 12.53 -27.58
CA SER A 168 -0.76 11.91 -28.64
C SER A 168 -1.27 12.93 -29.65
N ALA A 169 -1.67 14.13 -29.20
CA ALA A 169 -2.11 15.20 -30.10
C ALA A 169 -0.98 15.74 -30.99
N GLU A 170 0.27 15.81 -30.49
CA GLU A 170 1.43 16.18 -31.31
C GLU A 170 1.75 15.11 -32.35
N LEU A 171 1.72 13.84 -31.97
CA LEU A 171 1.89 12.71 -32.88
C LEU A 171 0.80 12.68 -33.96
N GLN A 172 -0.45 12.97 -33.60
CA GLN A 172 -1.55 13.05 -34.56
C GLN A 172 -1.34 14.18 -35.56
N LYS A 173 -0.86 15.36 -35.11
CA LYS A 173 -0.49 16.46 -36.02
C LYS A 173 0.62 16.06 -37.00
N LEU A 174 1.58 15.23 -36.58
CA LEU A 174 2.60 14.70 -37.49
C LEU A 174 1.99 13.75 -38.53
N ILE A 175 1.01 12.93 -38.16
CA ILE A 175 0.32 12.07 -39.12
C ILE A 175 -0.50 12.92 -40.10
N ASP A 176 -1.32 13.83 -39.59
CA ASP A 176 -2.22 14.67 -40.40
C ASP A 176 -1.46 15.61 -41.34
N GLY A 177 -0.24 16.02 -40.97
CA GLY A 177 0.61 16.90 -41.77
C GLY A 177 1.38 16.21 -42.91
N GLN A 178 1.12 14.94 -43.20
CA GLN A 178 1.89 14.18 -44.21
C GLN A 178 1.82 14.79 -45.61
N ASP A 179 0.62 15.13 -46.09
CA ASP A 179 0.43 15.71 -47.43
C ASP A 179 1.18 17.05 -47.59
N GLU A 180 1.16 17.88 -46.55
CA GLU A 180 1.87 19.16 -46.52
C GLU A 180 3.39 18.96 -46.56
N ARG A 181 3.92 17.98 -45.81
CA ARG A 181 5.35 17.64 -45.86
C ARG A 181 5.76 17.10 -47.23
N ASP A 182 4.92 16.29 -47.88
CA ASP A 182 5.21 15.77 -49.21
C ASP A 182 5.25 16.89 -50.26
N HIS A 183 4.32 17.85 -50.19
CA HIS A 183 4.34 19.04 -51.03
C HIS A 183 5.58 19.92 -50.79
N GLN A 184 5.97 20.11 -49.53
CA GLN A 184 7.17 20.86 -49.17
C GLN A 184 8.45 20.17 -49.67
N LYS A 185 8.53 18.83 -49.58
CA LYS A 185 9.65 18.06 -50.12
C LYS A 185 9.79 18.24 -51.62
N GLU A 186 8.67 18.20 -52.36
CA GLU A 186 8.69 18.40 -53.80
C GLU A 186 9.13 19.82 -54.17
N THR A 187 8.62 20.82 -53.47
CA THR A 187 9.04 22.23 -53.65
C THR A 187 10.54 22.41 -53.38
N LEU A 188 11.06 21.84 -52.30
CA LEU A 188 12.48 21.92 -51.95
C LEU A 188 13.38 21.18 -52.95
N ARG A 189 12.93 20.04 -53.49
CA ARG A 189 13.65 19.32 -54.57
C ARG A 189 13.73 20.16 -55.84
N GLN A 190 12.65 20.87 -56.18
CA GLN A 190 12.65 21.78 -57.33
C GLN A 190 13.60 22.96 -57.11
N GLN A 191 13.54 23.60 -55.93
CA GLN A 191 14.47 24.69 -55.57
C GLN A 191 15.93 24.23 -55.61
N LEU A 192 16.23 23.02 -55.09
CA LEU A 192 17.57 22.44 -55.14
C LEU A 192 18.09 22.28 -56.57
N LYS A 193 17.21 21.87 -57.49
CA LYS A 193 17.53 21.74 -58.92
C LYS A 193 17.78 23.09 -59.56
N GLU A 194 16.99 24.11 -59.25
CA GLU A 194 17.16 25.47 -59.75
C GLU A 194 18.47 26.12 -59.27
N VAL A 195 18.77 26.01 -57.96
CA VAL A 195 20.03 26.49 -57.37
C VAL A 195 21.24 25.80 -58.01
N SER A 196 21.11 24.52 -58.35
CA SER A 196 22.17 23.75 -59.01
C SER A 196 22.36 24.11 -60.49
N GLN A 197 21.34 24.66 -61.15
CA GLN A 197 21.37 25.06 -62.57
C GLN A 197 21.76 26.52 -62.78
N LYS A 198 21.73 27.35 -61.73
CA LYS A 198 22.20 28.75 -61.79
C LYS A 198 23.70 28.78 -62.12
N SER A 199 24.04 29.39 -63.25
CA SER A 199 25.42 29.70 -63.61
C SER A 199 25.96 30.79 -62.67
N THR A 200 26.85 30.41 -61.76
CA THR A 200 27.34 31.30 -60.70
C THR A 200 28.73 31.85 -61.00
N LEU A 201 28.90 33.16 -60.84
CA LEU A 201 30.19 33.82 -60.91
C LEU A 201 31.06 33.40 -59.70
N PRO A 202 32.40 33.38 -59.83
CA PRO A 202 33.30 32.79 -58.82
C PRO A 202 33.14 33.33 -57.39
N TRP A 203 32.71 34.58 -57.25
CA TRP A 203 32.53 35.27 -55.96
C TRP A 203 31.19 34.98 -55.26
N ASP A 204 30.19 34.42 -55.94
CA ASP A 204 28.88 34.04 -55.34
C ASP A 204 28.80 32.56 -54.94
N SER A 205 29.88 31.80 -55.19
CA SER A 205 29.96 30.36 -54.92
C SER A 205 29.72 29.98 -53.44
N GLY A 206 30.11 30.85 -52.51
CA GLY A 206 29.88 30.66 -51.07
C GLY A 206 28.40 30.69 -50.69
N LYS A 207 27.65 31.67 -51.22
CA LYS A 207 26.21 31.82 -50.93
C LYS A 207 25.38 30.68 -51.50
N VAL A 208 25.71 30.26 -52.72
CA VAL A 208 25.03 29.15 -53.41
C VAL A 208 25.22 27.84 -52.64
N LYS A 209 26.41 27.64 -52.05
CA LYS A 209 26.69 26.47 -51.21
C LYS A 209 25.88 26.51 -49.90
N GLU A 210 25.73 27.67 -49.28
CA GLU A 210 24.96 27.86 -48.05
C GLU A 210 23.44 27.67 -48.28
N GLU A 211 22.90 28.24 -49.36
CA GLU A 211 21.50 28.03 -49.80
C GLU A 211 21.24 26.54 -50.03
N ARG A 212 22.15 25.85 -50.73
CA ARG A 212 22.05 24.41 -50.97
C ARG A 212 22.05 23.61 -49.66
N GLN A 213 22.92 23.97 -48.71
CA GLN A 213 22.99 23.30 -47.41
C GLN A 213 21.68 23.50 -46.63
N THR A 214 21.13 24.71 -46.62
CA THR A 214 19.86 25.01 -45.94
C THR A 214 18.72 24.16 -46.49
N ILE A 215 18.62 24.00 -47.81
CA ILE A 215 17.60 23.15 -48.44
C ILE A 215 17.79 21.67 -48.06
N VAL A 216 19.03 21.19 -48.03
CA VAL A 216 19.35 19.81 -47.62
C VAL A 216 19.00 19.57 -46.15
N ASP A 217 19.28 20.53 -45.27
CA ASP A 217 18.95 20.43 -43.84
C ASP A 217 17.43 20.39 -43.63
N GLN A 218 16.67 21.18 -44.38
CA GLN A 218 15.20 21.15 -44.36
C GLN A 218 14.65 19.83 -44.88
N LEU A 219 15.19 19.28 -45.98
CA LEU A 219 14.79 17.97 -46.50
C LEU A 219 15.10 16.85 -45.50
N THR A 220 16.23 16.94 -44.78
CA THR A 220 16.61 15.98 -43.74
C THR A 220 15.61 16.04 -42.59
N LYS A 221 15.27 17.23 -42.09
CA LYS A 221 14.26 17.41 -41.04
C LYS A 221 12.89 16.83 -41.44
N LEU A 222 12.46 17.06 -42.68
CA LEU A 222 11.20 16.49 -43.19
C LEU A 222 11.25 14.97 -43.36
N ALA A 223 12.44 14.38 -43.55
CA ALA A 223 12.60 12.93 -43.55
C ALA A 223 12.52 12.36 -42.13
N ASP A 224 13.15 13.02 -41.15
CA ASP A 224 13.07 12.64 -39.73
C ASP A 224 11.62 12.71 -39.21
N ASP A 225 10.88 13.74 -39.61
CA ASP A 225 9.47 13.91 -39.22
C ASP A 225 8.56 12.82 -39.83
N ASP A 226 8.88 12.30 -41.02
CA ASP A 226 8.18 11.15 -41.61
C ASP A 226 8.51 9.84 -40.89
N GLU A 227 9.77 9.63 -40.51
CA GLU A 227 10.14 8.46 -39.71
C GLU A 227 9.40 8.46 -38.35
N LYS A 228 9.24 9.63 -37.73
CA LYS A 228 8.42 9.79 -36.54
C LYS A 228 6.94 9.52 -36.81
N ALA A 229 6.39 10.05 -37.91
CA ALA A 229 5.00 9.84 -38.29
C ALA A 229 4.67 8.36 -38.55
N ILE A 230 5.60 7.59 -39.13
CA ILE A 230 5.44 6.14 -39.33
C ILE A 230 5.24 5.41 -38.00
N ASN A 231 5.99 5.81 -36.97
CA ASN A 231 5.91 5.21 -35.63
C ASN A 231 4.79 5.82 -34.76
N ALA A 232 4.26 6.98 -35.13
CA ALA A 232 3.29 7.74 -34.36
C ALA A 232 2.01 6.93 -34.06
N ASN A 233 1.47 6.19 -35.04
CA ASN A 233 0.26 5.37 -34.82
C ASN A 233 0.43 4.34 -33.71
N LYS A 234 1.60 3.70 -33.64
CA LYS A 234 1.91 2.73 -32.59
C LYS A 234 2.02 3.43 -31.23
N GLN A 235 2.71 4.56 -31.18
CA GLN A 235 2.87 5.34 -29.94
C GLN A 235 1.55 5.91 -29.43
N ILE A 236 0.67 6.41 -30.30
CA ILE A 236 -0.68 6.86 -29.93
C ILE A 236 -1.46 5.73 -29.29
N LYS A 237 -1.45 4.53 -29.90
CA LYS A 237 -2.12 3.36 -29.31
C LYS A 237 -1.57 2.99 -27.93
N GLU A 238 -0.25 3.02 -27.76
CA GLU A 238 0.39 2.77 -26.46
C GLU A 238 0.02 3.84 -25.42
N ASN A 239 -0.13 5.10 -25.85
CA ASN A 239 -0.59 6.20 -25.03
C ASN A 239 -2.06 6.03 -24.62
N ASP A 240 -2.94 5.62 -25.53
CA ASP A 240 -4.35 5.33 -25.25
C ASP A 240 -4.50 4.20 -24.22
N ASP A 241 -3.70 3.13 -24.35
CA ASP A 241 -3.67 2.02 -23.39
C ASP A 241 -3.19 2.49 -22.00
N LYS A 242 -2.22 3.43 -21.94
CA LYS A 242 -1.79 4.06 -20.67
C LYS A 242 -2.92 4.91 -20.07
N ILE A 243 -3.55 5.77 -20.86
CA ILE A 243 -4.67 6.62 -20.41
C ILE A 243 -5.82 5.76 -19.87
N LEU A 244 -6.14 4.65 -20.53
CA LEU A 244 -7.16 3.72 -20.06
C LEU A 244 -6.81 3.11 -18.70
N ARG A 245 -5.56 2.68 -18.50
CA ARG A 245 -5.11 2.16 -17.19
C ARG A 245 -5.19 3.23 -16.10
N LEU A 246 -4.74 4.45 -16.37
CA LEU A 246 -4.80 5.57 -15.43
C LEU A 246 -6.26 5.95 -15.10
N SER A 247 -7.16 5.88 -16.08
CA SER A 247 -8.59 6.15 -15.87
C SER A 247 -9.26 5.07 -15.01
N LYS A 248 -8.86 3.81 -15.19
CA LYS A 248 -9.30 2.70 -14.32
C LYS A 248 -8.80 2.90 -12.89
N GLU A 249 -7.54 3.28 -12.73
CA GLU A 249 -6.96 3.60 -11.42
C GLU A 249 -7.74 4.70 -10.70
N ASP A 250 -8.04 5.81 -11.38
CA ASP A 250 -8.83 6.90 -10.81
C ASP A 250 -10.24 6.45 -10.42
N THR A 251 -10.82 5.53 -11.17
CA THR A 251 -12.15 4.97 -10.87
C THR A 251 -12.10 4.12 -9.60
N ILE A 252 -11.08 3.28 -9.45
CA ILE A 252 -10.85 2.46 -8.23
C ILE A 252 -10.67 3.38 -7.02
N LEU A 253 -9.76 4.36 -7.10
CA LEU A 253 -9.54 5.33 -6.02
C LEU A 253 -10.81 6.09 -5.64
N THR A 254 -11.67 6.38 -6.62
CA THR A 254 -12.97 7.02 -6.36
C THR A 254 -13.88 6.13 -5.51
N TYR A 255 -13.98 4.83 -5.82
CA TYR A 255 -14.77 3.88 -5.04
C TYR A 255 -14.20 3.66 -3.64
N GLU A 256 -12.87 3.58 -3.52
CA GLU A 256 -12.19 3.44 -2.23
C GLU A 256 -12.46 4.66 -1.33
N LYS A 257 -12.32 5.87 -1.89
CA LYS A 257 -12.67 7.12 -1.20
C LYS A 257 -14.11 7.14 -0.74
N GLN A 258 -15.05 6.84 -1.63
CA GLN A 258 -16.48 6.82 -1.30
C GLN A 258 -16.79 5.84 -0.16
N SER A 259 -16.13 4.67 -0.16
CA SER A 259 -16.31 3.67 0.88
C SER A 259 -15.82 4.18 2.25
N ILE A 260 -14.67 4.87 2.28
CA ILE A 260 -14.18 5.52 3.49
C ILE A 260 -15.11 6.66 3.91
N GLN A 261 -15.51 7.55 3.00
CA GLN A 261 -16.39 8.67 3.31
C GLN A 261 -17.74 8.22 3.87
N GLN A 262 -18.31 7.13 3.33
CA GLN A 262 -19.57 6.58 3.82
C GLN A 262 -19.48 6.05 5.26
N LYS A 263 -18.31 5.57 5.69
CA LYS A 263 -18.14 4.95 7.01
C LYS A 263 -17.50 5.86 8.05
N PHE A 264 -16.56 6.70 7.62
CA PHE A 264 -15.71 7.53 8.47
C PHE A 264 -15.80 9.03 8.15
N GLU A 265 -16.65 9.44 7.21
CA GLU A 265 -16.83 10.83 6.74
C GLU A 265 -15.63 11.38 5.95
N ASP A 266 -14.42 11.32 6.50
CA ASP A 266 -13.19 11.77 5.86
C ASP A 266 -11.98 10.87 6.17
N PHE A 267 -10.86 11.20 5.52
CA PHE A 267 -9.62 10.43 5.66
C PHE A 267 -8.97 10.59 7.05
N SER A 268 -9.11 11.75 7.70
CA SER A 268 -8.52 11.99 9.03
C SER A 268 -9.21 11.15 10.11
N HIS A 269 -10.53 11.00 10.01
CA HIS A 269 -11.30 10.13 10.88
C HIS A 269 -10.98 8.66 10.64
N PHE A 270 -10.80 8.24 9.38
CA PHE A 270 -10.29 6.91 9.05
C PHE A 270 -8.91 6.65 9.66
N GLU A 271 -7.97 7.60 9.54
CA GLU A 271 -6.64 7.51 10.17
C GLU A 271 -6.74 7.39 11.70
N SER A 272 -7.57 8.22 12.31
CA SER A 272 -7.76 8.22 13.76
C SER A 272 -8.33 6.89 14.25
N HIS A 273 -9.30 6.33 13.54
CA HIS A 273 -9.92 5.05 13.87
C HIS A 273 -8.96 3.86 13.69
N ASN A 274 -8.05 3.94 12.70
CA ASN A 274 -6.98 2.94 12.54
C ASN A 274 -5.97 3.01 13.69
N GLN A 275 -5.66 4.21 14.20
CA GLN A 275 -4.76 4.40 15.33
C GLN A 275 -5.36 3.90 16.66
N SER A 276 -6.67 4.04 16.84
CA SER A 276 -7.37 3.56 18.04
C SER A 276 -7.80 2.09 17.98
N LEU A 277 -7.65 1.43 16.82
CA LEU A 277 -8.21 0.11 16.53
C LEU A 277 -7.98 -0.94 17.62
N TYR A 278 -6.74 -1.05 18.12
CA TYR A 278 -6.39 -1.98 19.19
C TYR A 278 -7.19 -1.72 20.47
N THR A 279 -7.31 -0.46 20.87
CA THR A 279 -8.05 -0.08 22.09
C THR A 279 -9.55 -0.30 21.89
N ASP A 280 -10.08 0.06 20.73
CA ASP A 280 -11.51 -0.03 20.42
C ASP A 280 -11.98 -1.49 20.38
N TYR A 281 -11.20 -2.36 19.70
CA TYR A 281 -11.50 -3.78 19.65
C TYR A 281 -11.42 -4.45 21.02
N LEU A 282 -10.36 -4.22 21.79
CA LEU A 282 -10.23 -4.82 23.13
C LEU A 282 -11.31 -4.32 24.10
N THR A 283 -11.72 -3.06 23.98
CA THR A 283 -12.85 -2.52 24.74
C THR A 283 -14.17 -3.18 24.31
N ASN A 284 -14.35 -3.49 23.02
CA ASN A 284 -15.51 -4.25 22.55
C ASN A 284 -15.57 -5.66 23.17
N LEU A 285 -14.43 -6.34 23.31
CA LEU A 285 -14.35 -7.65 23.97
C LEU A 285 -14.77 -7.57 25.45
N ILE A 286 -14.39 -6.51 26.17
CA ILE A 286 -14.82 -6.28 27.56
C ILE A 286 -16.35 -6.16 27.63
N GLY A 287 -16.95 -5.39 26.71
CA GLY A 287 -18.41 -5.20 26.66
C GLY A 287 -19.19 -6.48 26.36
N LYS A 288 -18.66 -7.39 25.53
CA LYS A 288 -19.28 -8.70 25.27
C LYS A 288 -19.19 -9.64 26.47
N GLY A 289 -18.13 -9.56 27.28
CA GLY A 289 -17.96 -10.36 28.48
C GLY A 289 -18.98 -10.06 29.59
N GLN A 290 -19.46 -8.82 29.70
CA GLN A 290 -20.43 -8.43 30.74
C GLN A 290 -21.88 -8.87 30.47
N VAL A 291 -22.22 -9.28 29.25
CA VAL A 291 -23.61 -9.64 28.88
C VAL A 291 -23.91 -11.13 29.14
N LYS A 292 -22.90 -11.96 29.45
CA LYS A 292 -23.09 -13.40 29.69
C LYS A 292 -23.44 -13.77 31.14
N ASP A 293 -23.49 -12.81 32.06
CA ASP A 293 -23.75 -13.07 33.50
C ASP A 293 -25.19 -12.76 33.97
N ASP A 294 -26.12 -12.46 33.05
CA ASP A 294 -27.50 -12.03 33.38
C ASP A 294 -28.61 -12.92 32.76
N ASP A 295 -28.41 -14.25 32.69
CA ASP A 295 -29.49 -15.24 32.43
C ASP A 295 -29.45 -16.44 33.41
#